data_AF-A0A970T4X9-F1
#
_entry.id   AF-A0A970T4X9-F1
#
_cell.length_a   1.000
_cell.length_b   1.000
_cell.length_c   1.000
_cell.angle_alpha   90.00
_cell.angle_beta   90.00
_cell.angle_gamma   90.00
#
_symmetry.space_group_name_H-M   'P 1'
#
loop_
_entity.id
_entity.type
_entity.pdbx_description
1 polymer ?
#
loop_
_entity_poly.entity_id
_entity_poly.type
_entity_poly.pdbx_seq_one_letter_code
_entity_poly.pdbx_strand_id
1 'polypeptide(L)'
;MKKFFAIAFALILSCFALFAQPQAPQARRAPGNRAPVVVSPVINADNTVTFIYNDPKAVKVQVRGDFPNGYANPPKPWAEFHAFDMVEAEPGVFKFTTEPLGSEMYKYNFIVDGKTIIDMANVYVVRDVADMLNIFFIPGEKGDLYSVNKVAHGSVTARWFDCPTLGYQRRMMVYTPAGYENNKDKYPVLYLLHGGGGDEEQWMELGRATQIMDNLVAAGRVKPMLIVMTNGNAIQQAAPGQGHDGLVPPRARVNAAVTYGLPVENQASFEQSFKDVIAFIDANYRTVKKKSGRAICGLSMGGGHTFNISRMYENTFDYVGVFSAGGNQSEEAMASLKKMKDNGYKVYYLGIGSDDFAFTGMQSLKKSLDTLEMPYKYTETSEGHIWKNWRIYLAEFSQMLFK
;
A
#
# COMPACT_ATOMS: atom_id res chain seq x y z
N MET A 1 36.06 62.99 46.12
CA MET A 1 37.24 62.90 47.01
C MET A 1 37.42 61.45 47.43
N LYS A 2 38.66 60.92 47.34
CA LYS A 2 39.34 59.91 48.18
C LYS A 2 38.52 58.68 48.68
N LYS A 3 38.99 57.44 48.77
CA LYS A 3 40.16 56.63 48.38
C LYS A 3 40.01 55.33 49.22
N PHE A 4 40.33 54.16 48.63
CA PHE A 4 40.94 52.95 49.25
C PHE A 4 40.14 51.87 50.02
N PHE A 5 40.23 50.64 49.46
CA PHE A 5 40.62 49.33 50.04
C PHE A 5 40.15 48.91 51.45
N ALA A 6 39.51 47.73 51.57
CA ALA A 6 40.17 46.47 51.96
C ALA A 6 39.17 45.31 52.19
N ILE A 7 39.71 44.10 52.11
CA ILE A 7 39.12 42.76 52.00
C ILE A 7 38.50 42.26 53.32
N ALA A 8 37.38 41.53 53.24
CA ALA A 8 37.04 40.49 54.21
C ALA A 8 36.28 39.34 53.53
N PHE A 9 36.96 38.19 53.45
CA PHE A 9 36.44 36.90 53.05
C PHE A 9 35.58 36.32 54.19
N ALA A 10 34.33 35.93 53.92
CA ALA A 10 33.53 35.14 54.85
C ALA A 10 32.89 33.98 54.08
N LEU A 11 33.22 32.76 54.52
CA LEU A 11 32.71 31.50 54.03
C LEU A 11 31.18 31.43 54.16
N ILE A 12 30.51 31.01 53.08
CA ILE A 12 29.27 30.26 53.18
C ILE A 12 29.46 28.96 52.39
N LEU A 13 29.64 27.87 53.14
CA LEU A 13 29.48 26.51 52.64
C LEU A 13 28.00 26.31 52.29
N SER A 14 27.70 26.08 51.01
CA SER A 14 26.45 25.43 50.60
C SER A 14 26.80 24.27 49.69
N CYS A 15 26.57 23.06 50.20
CA CYS A 15 26.75 21.79 49.53
C CYS A 15 25.96 21.73 48.21
N PHE A 16 26.66 21.70 47.09
CA PHE A 16 26.14 21.10 45.85
C PHE A 16 26.90 19.80 45.62
N ALA A 17 26.26 18.68 45.94
CA ALA A 17 26.69 17.37 45.50
C ALA A 17 26.53 17.32 43.96
N LEU A 18 27.64 17.47 43.25
CA LEU A 18 27.74 17.13 41.83
C LEU A 18 27.68 15.61 41.72
N PHE A 19 26.53 15.08 41.30
CA PHE A 19 26.46 13.74 40.73
C PHE A 19 27.23 13.76 39.40
N ALA A 20 28.52 13.40 39.45
CA ALA A 20 29.24 13.01 38.25
C ALA A 20 28.68 11.65 37.80
N GLN A 21 27.78 11.65 36.81
CA GLN A 21 27.49 10.42 36.08
C GLN A 21 28.80 9.97 35.41
N PRO A 22 29.20 8.69 35.53
CA PRO A 22 30.33 8.19 34.75
C PRO A 22 29.92 8.27 33.27
N GLN A 23 30.60 9.14 32.51
CA GLN A 23 30.53 9.08 31.06
C GLN A 23 31.07 7.71 30.64
N ALA A 24 30.19 6.84 30.16
CA ALA A 24 30.60 5.64 29.46
C ALA A 24 31.60 6.04 28.37
N PRO A 25 32.74 5.34 28.20
CA PRO A 25 33.70 5.69 27.17
C PRO A 25 32.99 5.66 25.82
N GLN A 26 32.91 6.82 25.16
CA GLN A 26 32.54 6.89 23.75
C GLN A 26 33.58 6.09 22.98
N ALA A 27 33.21 4.88 22.58
CA ALA A 27 33.99 4.09 21.64
C ALA A 27 34.07 4.86 20.32
N ARG A 28 35.12 5.67 20.15
CA ARG A 28 35.53 6.18 18.84
C ARG A 28 35.92 4.95 18.02
N ARG A 29 35.02 4.49 17.15
CA ARG A 29 35.34 3.50 16.12
C ARG A 29 36.45 4.08 15.24
N ALA A 30 37.60 3.41 15.20
CA ALA A 30 38.70 3.77 14.31
C ALA A 30 38.20 3.79 12.84
N PRO A 31 38.55 4.81 12.04
CA PRO A 31 38.23 4.83 10.62
C PRO A 31 39.26 3.95 9.90
N GLY A 32 38.96 2.66 9.73
CA GLY A 32 39.90 1.77 9.04
C GLY A 32 39.68 0.27 9.26
N ASN A 33 38.44 -0.19 9.19
CA ASN A 33 38.06 -1.57 8.83
C ASN A 33 36.53 -1.64 8.91
N ARG A 34 35.84 -1.11 7.89
CA ARG A 34 34.46 -1.55 7.68
C ARG A 34 34.58 -2.94 7.08
N ALA A 35 34.04 -3.95 7.77
CA ALA A 35 33.81 -5.24 7.14
C ALA A 35 33.16 -5.01 5.76
N PRO A 36 33.46 -5.81 4.73
CA PRO A 36 32.85 -5.65 3.42
C PRO A 36 31.34 -5.48 3.60
N VAL A 37 30.78 -4.42 3.02
CA VAL A 37 29.34 -4.21 3.08
C VAL A 37 28.72 -5.40 2.34
N VAL A 38 27.99 -6.25 3.06
CA VAL A 38 27.19 -7.29 2.44
C VAL A 38 26.14 -6.57 1.62
N VAL A 39 26.13 -6.82 0.31
CA VAL A 39 25.09 -6.35 -0.59
C VAL A 39 24.17 -7.54 -0.84
N SER A 40 22.92 -7.42 -0.42
CA SER A 40 21.86 -8.38 -0.70
C SER A 40 20.55 -7.61 -0.91
N PRO A 41 19.72 -7.99 -1.89
CA PRO A 41 20.02 -8.96 -2.93
C PRO A 41 20.94 -8.34 -4.01
N VAL A 42 21.63 -9.18 -4.77
CA VAL A 42 22.39 -8.78 -5.96
C VAL A 42 21.59 -9.19 -7.20
N ILE A 43 21.21 -8.21 -8.01
CA ILE A 43 20.57 -8.45 -9.31
C ILE A 43 21.68 -8.63 -10.36
N ASN A 44 21.77 -9.83 -10.94
CA ASN A 44 22.78 -10.17 -11.94
C ASN A 44 22.36 -9.72 -13.35
N ALA A 45 23.32 -9.69 -14.28
CA ALA A 45 23.09 -9.22 -15.65
C ALA A 45 22.11 -10.09 -16.47
N ASP A 46 21.90 -11.34 -16.06
CA ASP A 46 20.95 -12.30 -16.65
C ASP A 46 19.60 -12.33 -15.93
N ASN A 47 19.33 -11.34 -15.06
CA ASN A 47 18.13 -11.23 -14.21
C ASN A 47 17.98 -12.36 -13.18
N THR A 48 19.00 -13.17 -12.94
CA THR A 48 19.05 -13.98 -11.71
C THR A 48 19.30 -13.06 -10.50
N VAL A 49 18.84 -13.49 -9.33
CA VAL A 49 18.98 -12.71 -8.09
C VAL A 49 19.67 -13.54 -7.03
N THR A 50 20.83 -13.06 -6.58
CA THR A 50 21.60 -13.71 -5.51
C THR A 50 21.30 -13.04 -4.17
N PHE A 51 20.73 -13.82 -3.25
CA PHE A 51 20.51 -13.43 -1.86
C PHE A 51 21.68 -13.89 -1.00
N ILE A 52 22.11 -13.05 -0.07
CA ILE A 52 23.26 -13.32 0.80
C ILE A 52 22.88 -13.01 2.24
N TYR A 53 23.05 -13.98 3.13
CA TYR A 53 22.80 -13.80 4.56
C TYR A 53 24.02 -14.24 5.37
N ASN A 54 24.46 -13.40 6.31
CA ASN A 54 25.65 -13.63 7.12
C ASN A 54 25.30 -13.81 8.60
N ASP A 55 25.44 -15.03 9.10
CA ASP A 55 25.34 -15.35 10.52
C ASP A 55 26.10 -16.66 10.82
N PRO A 56 27.27 -16.60 11.51
CA PRO A 56 28.06 -17.78 11.83
C PRO A 56 27.39 -18.73 12.85
N LYS A 57 26.25 -18.33 13.42
CA LYS A 57 25.47 -19.16 14.35
C LYS A 57 24.23 -19.77 13.70
N ALA A 58 23.85 -19.33 12.50
CA ALA A 58 22.68 -19.87 11.83
C ALA A 58 22.94 -21.32 11.41
N VAL A 59 21.95 -22.19 11.60
CA VAL A 59 22.02 -23.60 11.19
C VAL A 59 21.27 -23.81 9.88
N LYS A 60 20.09 -23.20 9.75
CA LYS A 60 19.30 -23.23 8.52
C LYS A 60 18.87 -21.83 8.13
N VAL A 61 19.18 -21.46 6.90
CA VAL A 61 18.75 -20.20 6.30
C VAL A 61 17.95 -20.48 5.03
N GLN A 62 16.83 -19.80 4.89
CA GLN A 62 15.98 -19.85 3.72
C GLN A 62 15.68 -18.43 3.27
N VAL A 63 15.55 -18.22 1.96
CA VAL A 63 14.90 -17.02 1.44
C VAL A 63 13.45 -17.37 1.15
N ARG A 64 12.52 -16.49 1.56
CA ARG A 64 11.09 -16.60 1.28
C ARG A 64 10.65 -15.39 0.47
N GLY A 65 10.11 -15.59 -0.74
CA GLY A 65 9.69 -14.51 -1.63
C GLY A 65 8.59 -14.90 -2.62
N ASP A 66 8.08 -13.91 -3.35
CA ASP A 66 7.00 -14.05 -4.34
C ASP A 66 7.51 -14.36 -5.77
N PHE A 67 8.68 -15.02 -5.86
CA PHE A 67 9.29 -15.51 -7.09
C PHE A 67 9.04 -17.02 -7.29
N PRO A 68 9.02 -17.51 -8.56
CA PRO A 68 8.55 -18.86 -8.89
C PRO A 68 9.52 -19.98 -8.47
N ASN A 69 9.06 -21.23 -8.59
CA ASN A 69 9.84 -22.46 -8.46
C ASN A 69 10.36 -22.82 -7.06
N GLY A 70 9.82 -22.21 -6.00
CA GLY A 70 10.09 -22.64 -4.62
C GLY A 70 8.97 -23.50 -4.06
N TYR A 71 9.14 -23.98 -2.83
CA TYR A 71 8.07 -24.71 -2.14
C TYR A 71 7.14 -23.72 -1.45
N ALA A 72 5.83 -23.92 -1.59
CA ALA A 72 4.79 -23.07 -0.98
C ALA A 72 5.00 -22.95 0.54
N ASN A 73 5.14 -21.72 1.03
CA ASN A 73 5.36 -21.46 2.45
C ASN A 73 4.61 -20.20 2.94
N PRO A 74 3.48 -20.37 3.68
CA PRO A 74 2.91 -21.64 4.14
C PRO A 74 2.34 -22.48 2.98
N PRO A 75 2.19 -23.81 3.14
CA PRO A 75 1.61 -24.68 2.13
C PRO A 75 0.10 -24.43 2.03
N LYS A 76 -0.29 -23.32 1.38
CA LYS A 76 -1.67 -22.94 1.11
C LYS A 76 -1.85 -22.69 -0.40
N PRO A 77 -3.05 -22.98 -0.96
CA PRO A 77 -3.31 -22.79 -2.39
C PRO A 77 -3.12 -21.35 -2.89
N TRP A 78 -3.28 -20.38 -1.99
CA TRP A 78 -3.16 -18.93 -2.25
C TRP A 78 -1.85 -18.33 -1.70
N ALA A 79 -0.84 -19.16 -1.42
CA ALA A 79 0.43 -18.67 -0.92
C ALA A 79 1.13 -17.83 -2.00
N GLU A 80 1.17 -16.52 -1.80
CA GLU A 80 1.95 -15.57 -2.62
C GLU A 80 3.46 -15.85 -2.52
N PHE A 81 3.91 -16.55 -1.47
CA PHE A 81 5.32 -16.74 -1.15
C PHE A 81 5.75 -18.21 -1.22
N HIS A 82 6.89 -18.42 -1.86
CA HIS A 82 7.65 -19.65 -1.82
C HIS A 82 8.89 -19.48 -0.96
N ALA A 83 9.37 -20.57 -0.37
CA ALA A 83 10.66 -20.59 0.32
C ALA A 83 11.68 -21.44 -0.45
N PHE A 84 12.96 -21.12 -0.23
CA PHE A 84 14.11 -21.72 -0.89
C PHE A 84 15.22 -21.88 0.13
N ASP A 85 15.75 -23.09 0.27
CA ASP A 85 16.87 -23.36 1.17
C ASP A 85 18.13 -22.69 0.61
N MET A 86 18.86 -21.96 1.46
CA MET A 86 20.12 -21.32 1.10
C MET A 86 21.30 -22.24 1.43
N VAL A 87 22.34 -22.22 0.59
CA VAL A 87 23.55 -23.02 0.77
C VAL A 87 24.57 -22.21 1.56
N GLU A 88 25.14 -22.78 2.61
CA GLU A 88 26.32 -22.21 3.28
C GLU A 88 27.53 -22.32 2.34
N ALA A 89 27.89 -21.20 1.71
CA ALA A 89 28.97 -21.15 0.73
C ALA A 89 30.35 -21.01 1.39
N GLU A 90 30.38 -20.35 2.55
CA GLU A 90 31.54 -20.16 3.43
C GLU A 90 31.04 -20.17 4.88
N PRO A 91 31.88 -20.43 5.90
CA PRO A 91 31.44 -20.46 7.30
C PRO A 91 30.62 -19.22 7.70
N GLY A 92 29.33 -19.41 7.97
CA GLY A 92 28.39 -18.36 8.34
C GLY A 92 27.86 -17.50 7.19
N VAL A 93 28.12 -17.85 5.93
CA VAL A 93 27.68 -17.10 4.74
C VAL A 93 26.77 -17.99 3.90
N PHE A 94 25.48 -17.68 3.91
CA PHE A 94 24.45 -18.42 3.18
C PHE A 94 24.10 -17.69 1.89
N LYS A 95 23.98 -18.44 0.79
CA LYS A 95 23.65 -17.91 -0.54
C LYS A 95 22.55 -18.71 -1.22
N PHE A 96 21.71 -18.03 -1.96
CA PHE A 96 20.78 -18.63 -2.91
C PHE A 96 20.69 -17.73 -4.15
N THR A 97 20.65 -18.33 -5.33
CA THR A 97 20.46 -17.60 -6.59
C THR A 97 19.22 -18.14 -7.29
N THR A 98 18.32 -17.25 -7.70
CA THR A 98 17.11 -17.64 -8.44
C THR A 98 17.44 -18.08 -9.86
N GLU A 99 16.52 -18.76 -10.52
CA GLU A 99 16.42 -18.73 -11.98
C GLU A 99 16.21 -17.28 -12.48
N PRO A 100 16.45 -16.98 -13.78
CA PRO A 100 16.16 -15.67 -14.34
C PRO A 100 14.72 -15.24 -14.07
N LEU A 101 14.56 -14.06 -13.46
CA LEU A 101 13.26 -13.51 -13.12
C LEU A 101 12.72 -12.61 -14.23
N GLY A 102 11.40 -12.60 -14.40
CA GLY A 102 10.72 -11.66 -15.28
C GLY A 102 10.72 -10.25 -14.69
N SER A 103 10.54 -9.23 -15.54
CA SER A 103 10.42 -7.85 -15.07
C SER A 103 9.21 -7.67 -14.17
N GLU A 104 9.46 -7.29 -12.91
CA GLU A 104 8.45 -7.12 -11.86
C GLU A 104 9.06 -6.47 -10.60
N MET A 105 8.21 -6.11 -9.64
CA MET A 105 8.61 -5.84 -8.25
C MET A 105 8.39 -7.10 -7.42
N TYR A 106 9.47 -7.63 -6.84
CA TYR A 106 9.45 -8.81 -5.97
C TYR A 106 9.60 -8.41 -4.50
N LYS A 107 8.99 -9.22 -3.63
CA LYS A 107 9.00 -9.10 -2.17
C LYS A 107 9.66 -10.33 -1.57
N TYR A 108 10.44 -10.16 -0.52
CA TYR A 108 11.06 -11.27 0.20
C TYR A 108 11.37 -10.96 1.66
N ASN A 109 11.66 -12.02 2.42
CA ASN A 109 12.33 -11.99 3.71
C ASN A 109 13.17 -13.26 3.88
N PHE A 110 13.98 -13.35 4.93
CA PHE A 110 14.67 -14.58 5.30
C PHE A 110 13.91 -15.35 6.37
N ILE A 111 14.12 -16.66 6.40
CA ILE A 111 13.76 -17.53 7.52
C ILE A 111 15.07 -18.11 8.06
N VAL A 112 15.44 -17.74 9.28
CA VAL A 112 16.67 -18.19 9.94
C VAL A 112 16.30 -18.99 11.17
N ASP A 113 16.66 -20.26 11.19
CA ASP A 113 16.33 -21.21 12.26
C ASP A 113 14.84 -21.16 12.65
N GLY A 114 13.97 -21.08 11.63
CA GLY A 114 12.52 -21.03 11.76
C GLY A 114 11.92 -19.65 12.07
N LYS A 115 12.74 -18.58 12.14
CA LYS A 115 12.28 -17.22 12.42
C LYS A 115 12.34 -16.34 11.18
N THR A 116 11.24 -15.67 10.88
CA THR A 116 11.19 -14.66 9.83
C THR A 116 11.96 -13.41 10.24
N ILE A 117 12.88 -12.96 9.39
CA ILE A 117 13.65 -11.73 9.56
C ILE A 117 13.75 -10.98 8.24
N ILE A 118 13.82 -9.66 8.29
CA ILE A 118 14.14 -8.84 7.12
C ILE A 118 15.63 -8.91 6.81
N ASP A 119 15.96 -8.75 5.53
CA ASP A 119 17.32 -8.54 5.05
C ASP A 119 17.80 -7.14 5.45
N MET A 120 18.71 -7.08 6.41
CA MET A 120 19.28 -5.81 6.89
C MET A 120 20.28 -5.19 5.90
N ALA A 121 20.73 -5.94 4.89
CA ALA A 121 21.55 -5.40 3.79
C ALA A 121 20.70 -4.69 2.73
N ASN A 122 19.38 -4.93 2.72
CA ASN A 122 18.42 -4.26 1.85
C ASN A 122 17.53 -3.29 2.64
N VAL A 123 17.83 -2.00 2.56
CA VAL A 123 17.04 -0.97 3.27
C VAL A 123 15.65 -0.72 2.68
N TYR A 124 15.34 -1.29 1.51
CA TYR A 124 14.05 -1.13 0.86
C TYR A 124 13.04 -2.10 1.47
N VAL A 125 12.20 -1.59 2.36
CA VAL A 125 11.22 -2.35 3.12
C VAL A 125 9.83 -1.77 2.93
N VAL A 126 8.83 -2.64 2.81
CA VAL A 126 7.39 -2.30 2.75
C VAL A 126 6.63 -3.08 3.81
N ARG A 127 5.45 -2.57 4.19
CA ARG A 127 4.55 -3.26 5.11
C ARG A 127 3.33 -3.80 4.37
N ASP A 128 3.09 -5.10 4.48
CA ASP A 128 1.83 -5.73 4.06
C ASP A 128 1.04 -6.18 5.27
N VAL A 129 0.05 -5.37 5.64
CA VAL A 129 -0.72 -5.54 6.88
C VAL A 129 0.23 -5.55 8.08
N ALA A 130 0.59 -6.72 8.61
CA ALA A 130 1.50 -6.90 9.74
C ALA A 130 2.88 -7.43 9.33
N ASP A 131 3.05 -7.86 8.08
CA ASP A 131 4.29 -8.42 7.57
C ASP A 131 5.22 -7.31 7.07
N MET A 132 6.49 -7.39 7.45
CA MET A 132 7.55 -6.54 6.92
C MET A 132 8.34 -7.33 5.87
N LEU A 133 8.51 -6.72 4.69
CA LEU A 133 9.07 -7.39 3.52
C LEU A 133 10.11 -6.48 2.86
N ASN A 134 11.26 -7.03 2.53
CA ASN A 134 12.21 -6.37 1.65
C ASN A 134 11.72 -6.45 0.20
N ILE A 135 12.12 -5.48 -0.62
CA ILE A 135 11.72 -5.42 -2.03
C ILE A 135 12.92 -5.25 -2.96
N PHE A 136 12.76 -5.70 -4.20
CA PHE A 136 13.67 -5.37 -5.30
C PHE A 136 12.90 -5.35 -6.63
N PHE A 137 13.51 -4.78 -7.66
CA PHE A 137 12.92 -4.65 -8.99
C PHE A 137 13.80 -5.36 -10.02
N ILE A 138 13.17 -6.13 -10.91
CA ILE A 138 13.83 -6.61 -12.12
C ILE A 138 13.49 -5.64 -13.26
N PRO A 139 14.50 -5.03 -13.90
CA PRO A 139 14.28 -3.97 -14.89
C PRO A 139 13.50 -4.44 -16.11
N GLY A 140 12.95 -3.49 -16.87
CA GLY A 140 12.09 -3.72 -18.03
C GLY A 140 10.63 -3.35 -17.76
N GLU A 141 9.78 -3.45 -18.78
CA GLU A 141 8.35 -3.09 -18.81
C GLU A 141 7.70 -2.72 -17.46
N LYS A 142 7.38 -3.73 -16.64
CA LYS A 142 6.67 -3.60 -15.36
C LYS A 142 7.58 -3.05 -14.27
N GLY A 143 8.78 -3.60 -14.12
CA GLY A 143 9.76 -3.14 -13.15
C GLY A 143 10.10 -1.65 -13.31
N ASP A 144 10.27 -1.18 -14.54
CA ASP A 144 10.50 0.22 -14.89
C ASP A 144 9.27 1.07 -14.57
N LEU A 145 8.06 0.57 -14.87
CA LEU A 145 6.80 1.26 -14.56
C LEU A 145 6.60 1.46 -13.05
N TYR A 146 7.08 0.56 -12.20
CA TYR A 146 6.95 0.62 -10.75
C TYR A 146 8.11 1.37 -10.06
N SER A 147 9.18 1.61 -10.82
CA SER A 147 10.39 2.28 -10.37
C SER A 147 10.25 3.80 -10.37
N VAL A 148 11.10 4.46 -9.57
CA VAL A 148 11.24 5.91 -9.59
C VAL A 148 12.13 6.29 -10.77
N ASN A 149 11.53 6.74 -11.87
CA ASN A 149 12.24 7.17 -13.07
C ASN A 149 12.51 8.68 -13.06
N LYS A 150 13.39 9.14 -13.97
CA LYS A 150 13.69 10.56 -14.17
C LYS A 150 12.55 11.26 -14.92
N VAL A 151 11.43 11.46 -14.24
CA VAL A 151 10.21 12.13 -14.73
C VAL A 151 9.77 13.22 -13.76
N ALA A 152 8.78 14.03 -14.15
CA ALA A 152 8.18 14.97 -13.20
C ALA A 152 7.31 14.19 -12.20
N HIS A 153 7.47 14.48 -10.91
CA HIS A 153 6.80 13.75 -9.84
C HIS A 153 5.63 14.53 -9.26
N GLY A 154 4.52 13.84 -8.99
CA GLY A 154 3.42 14.37 -8.20
C GLY A 154 3.71 14.46 -6.71
N SER A 155 2.85 15.17 -5.99
CA SER A 155 2.92 15.30 -4.53
C SER A 155 2.00 14.28 -3.86
N VAL A 156 2.37 13.81 -2.68
CA VAL A 156 1.52 12.96 -1.85
C VAL A 156 1.32 13.65 -0.50
N THR A 157 0.07 13.76 -0.06
CA THR A 157 -0.29 14.39 1.21
C THR A 157 -1.19 13.49 2.05
N ALA A 158 -0.83 13.29 3.32
CA ALA A 158 -1.75 12.71 4.31
C ALA A 158 -2.75 13.78 4.76
N ARG A 159 -4.04 13.50 4.63
CA ARG A 159 -5.13 14.43 4.97
C ARG A 159 -6.05 13.84 6.02
N TRP A 160 -6.23 14.59 7.10
CA TRP A 160 -7.30 14.39 8.06
C TRP A 160 -8.57 15.11 7.58
N PHE A 161 -9.72 14.48 7.76
CA PHE A 161 -11.02 15.02 7.44
C PHE A 161 -12.09 14.57 8.44
N ASP A 162 -13.09 15.42 8.66
CA ASP A 162 -14.26 15.05 9.44
C ASP A 162 -15.14 14.09 8.63
N CYS A 163 -15.51 12.96 9.24
CA CYS A 163 -16.45 12.00 8.66
C CYS A 163 -17.73 11.97 9.51
N PRO A 164 -18.67 12.92 9.31
CA PRO A 164 -19.88 13.00 10.11
C PRO A 164 -20.74 11.73 10.03
N THR A 165 -20.68 10.98 8.93
CA THR A 165 -21.39 9.69 8.80
C THR A 165 -20.87 8.65 9.79
N LEU A 166 -19.57 8.65 10.11
CA LEU A 166 -18.95 7.75 11.09
C LEU A 166 -18.81 8.39 12.49
N GLY A 167 -18.96 9.71 12.59
CA GLY A 167 -18.94 10.45 13.85
C GLY A 167 -17.55 10.82 14.36
N TYR A 168 -16.49 10.68 13.54
CA TYR A 168 -15.12 10.98 13.95
C TYR A 168 -14.22 11.34 12.75
N GLN A 169 -13.01 11.86 13.03
CA GLN A 169 -12.04 12.21 11.99
C GLN A 169 -11.30 10.98 11.45
N ARG A 170 -11.05 10.99 10.13
CA ARG A 170 -10.33 9.93 9.43
C ARG A 170 -9.19 10.50 8.59
N ARG A 171 -8.23 9.65 8.22
CA ARG A 171 -7.07 9.97 7.42
C ARG A 171 -7.14 9.27 6.06
N MET A 172 -6.68 9.98 5.03
CA MET A 172 -6.52 9.47 3.67
C MET A 172 -5.19 9.95 3.08
N MET A 173 -4.67 9.25 2.08
CA MET A 173 -3.56 9.72 1.26
C MET A 173 -4.09 10.29 -0.04
N VAL A 174 -3.62 11.49 -0.41
CA VAL A 174 -4.00 12.16 -1.67
C VAL A 174 -2.75 12.40 -2.50
N TYR A 175 -2.71 11.82 -3.69
CA TYR A 175 -1.74 12.14 -4.74
C TYR A 175 -2.29 13.24 -5.64
N THR A 176 -1.50 14.27 -5.90
CA THR A 176 -1.73 15.31 -6.91
C THR A 176 -0.69 15.19 -8.02
N PRO A 177 -1.08 15.28 -9.30
CA PRO A 177 -0.15 15.05 -10.40
C PRO A 177 0.90 16.15 -10.47
N ALA A 178 2.04 15.85 -11.09
CA ALA A 178 3.11 16.82 -11.31
C ALA A 178 2.58 18.12 -11.94
N GLY A 179 3.00 19.25 -11.38
CA GLY A 179 2.57 20.58 -11.82
C GLY A 179 1.26 21.09 -11.20
N TYR A 180 0.59 20.31 -10.35
CA TYR A 180 -0.62 20.73 -9.64
C TYR A 180 -0.41 22.06 -8.88
N GLU A 181 0.70 22.25 -8.18
CA GLU A 181 0.96 23.45 -7.38
C GLU A 181 1.17 24.71 -8.24
N ASN A 182 1.51 24.55 -9.53
CA ASN A 182 1.97 25.62 -10.41
C ASN A 182 0.89 26.11 -11.39
N ASN A 183 -0.32 25.56 -11.35
CA ASN A 183 -1.42 25.97 -12.23
C ASN A 183 -2.77 26.04 -11.49
N LYS A 184 -3.83 26.40 -12.23
CA LYS A 184 -5.19 26.54 -11.73
C LYS A 184 -6.16 25.51 -12.33
N ASP A 185 -5.63 24.48 -12.99
CA ASP A 185 -6.44 23.48 -13.66
C ASP A 185 -7.25 22.66 -12.66
N LYS A 186 -8.39 22.17 -13.14
CA LYS A 186 -9.23 21.21 -12.43
C LYS A 186 -8.95 19.82 -12.96
N TYR A 187 -8.81 18.88 -12.04
CA TYR A 187 -8.38 17.52 -12.34
C TYR A 187 -9.50 16.52 -12.06
N PRO A 188 -9.64 15.46 -12.87
CA PRO A 188 -10.47 14.33 -12.48
C PRO A 188 -9.86 13.57 -11.29
N VAL A 189 -10.65 12.74 -10.62
CA VAL A 189 -10.26 12.04 -9.39
C VAL A 189 -10.49 10.54 -9.54
N LEU A 190 -9.46 9.76 -9.25
CA LEU A 190 -9.54 8.31 -9.05
C LEU A 190 -9.55 8.02 -7.55
N TYR A 191 -10.62 7.39 -7.06
CA TYR A 191 -10.66 6.83 -5.71
C TYR A 191 -10.17 5.38 -5.75
N LEU A 192 -9.14 5.06 -4.96
CA LEU A 192 -8.38 3.82 -5.05
C LEU A 192 -8.37 3.09 -3.69
N LEU A 193 -9.09 1.97 -3.61
CA LEU A 193 -9.42 1.29 -2.35
C LEU A 193 -8.56 0.03 -2.13
N HIS A 194 -8.01 -0.13 -0.92
CA HIS A 194 -7.16 -1.27 -0.54
C HIS A 194 -7.97 -2.51 -0.13
N GLY A 195 -7.27 -3.63 0.12
CA GLY A 195 -7.87 -4.91 0.52
C GLY A 195 -8.05 -5.10 2.03
N GLY A 196 -8.54 -6.28 2.44
CA GLY A 196 -8.75 -6.58 3.85
C GLY A 196 -7.44 -6.60 4.65
N GLY A 197 -7.45 -5.99 5.84
CA GLY A 197 -6.25 -5.84 6.69
C GLY A 197 -5.36 -4.65 6.32
N GLY A 198 -5.56 -4.08 5.14
CA GLY A 198 -4.85 -2.89 4.67
C GLY A 198 -5.29 -1.59 5.31
N ASP A 199 -4.76 -0.50 4.76
CA ASP A 199 -5.00 0.89 5.16
C ASP A 199 -4.66 1.85 4.01
N GLU A 200 -4.80 3.16 4.25
CA GLU A 200 -4.63 4.22 3.25
C GLU A 200 -3.21 4.33 2.66
N GLU A 201 -2.20 3.64 3.22
CA GLU A 201 -0.80 3.73 2.76
C GLU A 201 -0.42 2.64 1.75
N GLN A 202 -1.16 1.52 1.71
CA GLN A 202 -0.77 0.32 0.97
C GLN A 202 -0.60 0.52 -0.54
N TRP A 203 -1.46 1.32 -1.17
CA TRP A 203 -1.37 1.56 -2.61
C TRP A 203 -0.12 2.36 -3.00
N MET A 204 0.48 3.12 -2.09
CA MET A 204 1.74 3.82 -2.34
C MET A 204 2.94 2.88 -2.19
N GLU A 205 2.91 2.02 -1.17
CA GLU A 205 4.00 1.10 -0.87
C GLU A 205 3.99 -0.12 -1.79
N LEU A 206 2.99 -1.00 -1.64
CA LEU A 206 2.89 -2.27 -2.36
C LEU A 206 2.30 -2.08 -3.75
N GLY A 207 1.34 -1.16 -3.86
CA GLY A 207 0.66 -0.86 -5.11
C GLY A 207 1.44 0.04 -6.06
N ARG A 208 2.52 0.70 -5.59
CA ARG A 208 3.36 1.62 -6.38
C ARG A 208 2.56 2.66 -7.18
N ALA A 209 1.38 3.04 -6.67
CA ALA A 209 0.42 3.86 -7.41
C ALA A 209 1.05 5.19 -7.83
N THR A 210 1.87 5.79 -6.96
CA THR A 210 2.54 7.06 -7.26
C THR A 210 3.51 6.94 -8.43
N GLN A 211 4.35 5.90 -8.47
CA GLN A 211 5.33 5.67 -9.53
C GLN A 211 4.64 5.30 -10.84
N ILE A 212 3.65 4.40 -10.78
CA ILE A 212 2.85 4.02 -11.95
C ILE A 212 2.25 5.27 -12.61
N MET A 213 1.75 6.20 -11.80
CA MET A 213 1.00 7.36 -12.30
C MET A 213 1.93 8.45 -12.81
N ASP A 214 3.03 8.74 -12.11
CA ASP A 214 4.09 9.62 -12.62
C ASP A 214 4.58 9.13 -14.00
N ASN A 215 4.91 7.84 -14.09
CA ASN A 215 5.46 7.24 -15.31
C ASN A 215 4.45 7.23 -16.47
N LEU A 216 3.19 6.88 -16.21
CA LEU A 216 2.15 6.88 -17.25
C LEU A 216 1.73 8.28 -17.70
N VAL A 217 1.73 9.26 -16.79
CA VAL A 217 1.48 10.67 -17.13
C VAL A 217 2.63 11.22 -17.96
N ALA A 218 3.88 10.97 -17.56
CA ALA A 218 5.06 11.38 -18.31
C ALA A 218 5.13 10.75 -19.71
N ALA A 219 4.66 9.51 -19.85
CA ALA A 219 4.53 8.83 -21.14
C ALA A 219 3.31 9.28 -21.98
N GLY A 220 2.47 10.20 -21.48
CA GLY A 220 1.27 10.66 -22.17
C GLY A 220 0.15 9.61 -22.30
N ARG A 221 0.25 8.50 -21.56
CA ARG A 221 -0.71 7.37 -21.63
C ARG A 221 -1.94 7.58 -20.77
N VAL A 222 -1.78 8.35 -19.70
CA VAL A 222 -2.81 8.67 -18.70
C VAL A 222 -2.95 10.19 -18.58
N LYS A 223 -4.18 10.70 -18.47
CA LYS A 223 -4.42 12.12 -18.17
C LYS A 223 -4.01 12.42 -16.72
N PRO A 224 -3.35 13.56 -16.43
CA PRO A 224 -3.13 14.01 -15.06
C PRO A 224 -4.43 13.96 -14.24
N MET A 225 -4.39 13.29 -13.08
CA MET A 225 -5.55 13.10 -12.20
C MET A 225 -5.11 13.08 -10.73
N LEU A 226 -6.04 13.39 -9.83
CA LEU A 226 -5.85 13.10 -8.40
C LEU A 226 -6.08 11.62 -8.14
N ILE A 227 -5.40 11.09 -7.14
CA ILE A 227 -5.66 9.76 -6.60
C ILE A 227 -5.91 9.87 -5.11
N VAL A 228 -7.06 9.37 -4.67
CA VAL A 228 -7.49 9.41 -3.28
C VAL A 228 -7.51 7.99 -2.75
N MET A 229 -6.57 7.69 -1.85
CA MET A 229 -6.40 6.39 -1.21
C MET A 229 -6.93 6.52 0.23
N THR A 230 -8.07 5.90 0.49
CA THR A 230 -8.75 5.96 1.80
C THR A 230 -8.50 4.72 2.62
N ASN A 231 -8.61 4.82 3.94
CA ASN A 231 -8.75 3.65 4.79
C ASN A 231 -10.17 3.07 4.61
N GLY A 232 -10.30 1.85 4.12
CA GLY A 232 -11.56 1.14 3.92
C GLY A 232 -12.15 0.54 5.21
N ASN A 233 -11.38 0.51 6.31
CA ASN A 233 -11.87 0.00 7.58
C ASN A 233 -12.62 1.12 8.33
N ALA A 234 -13.95 1.10 8.29
CA ALA A 234 -14.84 2.09 8.93
C ALA A 234 -14.75 2.17 10.46
N ILE A 235 -13.83 1.44 11.09
CA ILE A 235 -13.56 1.46 12.54
C ILE A 235 -12.17 2.02 12.85
N GLN A 236 -11.38 2.31 11.81
CA GLN A 236 -10.04 2.85 11.92
C GLN A 236 -10.06 4.29 11.43
N GLN A 237 -9.41 5.16 12.21
CA GLN A 237 -9.19 6.54 11.83
C GLN A 237 -8.07 6.65 10.78
N ALA A 238 -7.03 5.84 10.89
CA ALA A 238 -5.83 5.90 10.05
C ALA A 238 -5.06 4.57 10.11
N ALA A 239 -4.00 4.46 9.32
CA ALA A 239 -3.02 3.38 9.37
C ALA A 239 -2.41 3.20 10.78
N PRO A 240 -1.86 2.01 11.10
CA PRO A 240 -1.20 1.75 12.38
C PRO A 240 -0.18 2.82 12.77
N GLY A 241 -0.27 3.33 14.00
CA GLY A 241 0.62 4.39 14.50
C GLY A 241 0.33 5.79 13.98
N GLN A 242 -0.66 5.96 13.11
CA GLN A 242 -1.03 7.25 12.52
C GLN A 242 -2.33 7.81 13.11
N GLY A 243 -3.07 7.04 13.91
CA GLY A 243 -4.35 7.45 14.52
C GLY A 243 -4.28 7.66 16.03
N HIS A 244 -5.39 8.10 16.64
CA HIS A 244 -5.46 8.33 18.09
C HIS A 244 -5.34 7.05 18.92
N ASP A 245 -5.64 5.89 18.34
CA ASP A 245 -5.39 4.57 18.94
C ASP A 245 -3.89 4.34 19.22
N GLY A 246 -2.98 5.12 18.62
CA GLY A 246 -1.54 5.03 18.81
C GLY A 246 -0.92 3.82 18.10
N LEU A 247 0.12 3.25 18.70
CA LEU A 247 0.91 2.14 18.15
C LEU A 247 0.18 0.79 18.33
N VAL A 248 -1.00 0.65 17.72
CA VAL A 248 -1.76 -0.61 17.70
C VAL A 248 -1.39 -1.46 16.49
N PRO A 249 -1.30 -2.80 16.63
CA PRO A 249 -1.11 -3.68 15.50
C PRO A 249 -2.23 -3.55 14.46
N PRO A 250 -1.92 -3.71 13.15
CA PRO A 250 -2.92 -3.73 12.10
C PRO A 250 -3.93 -4.85 12.35
N ARG A 251 -5.20 -4.53 12.12
CA ARG A 251 -6.31 -5.40 12.46
C ARG A 251 -6.77 -6.18 11.23
N ALA A 252 -6.18 -7.33 10.98
CA ALA A 252 -6.55 -8.21 9.88
C ALA A 252 -7.89 -8.91 10.19
N ARG A 253 -9.00 -8.29 9.74
CA ARG A 253 -10.39 -8.72 9.99
C ARG A 253 -10.79 -8.60 11.46
N VAL A 254 -11.47 -7.52 11.78
CA VAL A 254 -12.20 -7.48 13.05
C VAL A 254 -13.60 -7.01 12.78
N ASN A 255 -14.53 -7.90 13.07
CA ASN A 255 -15.86 -7.52 13.49
C ASN A 255 -15.68 -6.70 14.78
N ALA A 256 -15.45 -5.39 14.61
CA ALA A 256 -14.99 -4.45 15.64
C ALA A 256 -15.79 -4.51 16.94
N ALA A 257 -17.08 -4.81 16.78
CA ALA A 257 -18.04 -5.13 17.81
C ALA A 257 -17.47 -6.05 18.91
N VAL A 258 -16.80 -7.13 18.51
CA VAL A 258 -16.35 -8.19 19.42
C VAL A 258 -15.05 -7.81 20.13
N THR A 259 -14.15 -7.08 19.47
CA THR A 259 -12.82 -6.78 20.04
C THR A 259 -12.81 -5.51 20.88
N TYR A 260 -13.71 -4.56 20.66
CA TYR A 260 -13.71 -3.27 21.35
C TYR A 260 -14.95 -3.01 22.21
N GLY A 261 -15.88 -3.97 22.28
CA GLY A 261 -17.14 -3.78 23.01
C GLY A 261 -17.93 -2.56 22.52
N LEU A 262 -17.69 -2.12 21.27
CA LEU A 262 -18.41 -1.02 20.67
C LEU A 262 -19.85 -1.47 20.47
N PRO A 263 -20.85 -0.65 20.86
CA PRO A 263 -22.25 -0.95 20.57
C PRO A 263 -22.39 -1.24 19.08
N VAL A 264 -22.81 -2.46 18.74
CA VAL A 264 -23.00 -2.94 17.36
C VAL A 264 -24.20 -2.24 16.71
N GLU A 265 -24.96 -1.49 17.50
CA GLU A 265 -26.16 -0.80 17.12
C GLU A 265 -25.80 0.59 16.54
N ASN A 266 -26.05 0.77 15.24
CA ASN A 266 -26.02 2.06 14.52
C ASN A 266 -24.67 2.67 14.13
N GLN A 267 -23.61 1.90 13.85
CA GLN A 267 -22.45 2.46 13.12
C GLN A 267 -22.66 2.35 11.60
N ALA A 268 -22.58 3.49 10.91
CA ALA A 268 -22.65 3.54 9.45
C ALA A 268 -21.49 2.75 8.80
N SER A 269 -21.72 2.21 7.60
CA SER A 269 -20.69 1.48 6.87
C SER A 269 -19.67 2.41 6.20
N PHE A 270 -18.53 1.84 5.77
CA PHE A 270 -17.56 2.58 4.96
C PHE A 270 -18.21 3.14 3.69
N GLU A 271 -19.03 2.33 3.02
CA GLU A 271 -19.74 2.73 1.81
C GLU A 271 -20.69 3.90 2.06
N GLN A 272 -21.47 3.87 3.14
CA GLN A 272 -22.37 4.98 3.49
C GLN A 272 -21.61 6.28 3.81
N SER A 273 -20.39 6.16 4.35
CA SER A 273 -19.53 7.29 4.68
C SER A 273 -18.81 7.90 3.48
N PHE A 274 -18.81 7.22 2.33
CA PHE A 274 -17.97 7.59 1.20
C PHE A 274 -18.31 8.96 0.59
N LYS A 275 -19.57 9.41 0.72
CA LYS A 275 -19.98 10.78 0.37
C LYS A 275 -19.18 11.87 1.11
N ASP A 276 -18.73 11.60 2.34
CA ASP A 276 -17.96 12.56 3.14
C ASP A 276 -16.54 12.72 2.56
N VAL A 277 -15.95 11.63 2.04
CA VAL A 277 -14.68 11.65 1.32
C VAL A 277 -14.80 12.52 0.06
N ILE A 278 -15.83 12.29 -0.76
CA ILE A 278 -16.06 13.05 -1.99
C ILE A 278 -16.25 14.54 -1.67
N ALA A 279 -17.07 14.86 -0.67
CA ALA A 279 -17.33 16.23 -0.26
C ALA A 279 -16.05 16.93 0.20
N PHE A 280 -15.23 16.28 1.02
CA PHE A 280 -13.96 16.82 1.48
C PHE A 280 -13.00 17.08 0.31
N ILE A 281 -12.83 16.10 -0.58
CA ILE A 281 -11.92 16.22 -1.74
C ILE A 281 -12.36 17.35 -2.66
N ASP A 282 -13.65 17.43 -2.98
CA ASP A 282 -14.18 18.50 -3.84
C ASP A 282 -14.08 19.88 -3.18
N ALA A 283 -14.18 19.98 -1.86
CA ALA A 283 -14.06 21.25 -1.15
C ALA A 283 -12.60 21.73 -1.04
N ASN A 284 -11.64 20.81 -0.98
CA ASN A 284 -10.24 21.13 -0.63
C ASN A 284 -9.27 21.01 -1.81
N TYR A 285 -9.68 20.43 -2.94
CA TYR A 285 -8.85 20.24 -4.13
C TYR A 285 -9.55 20.77 -5.38
N ARG A 286 -8.76 21.07 -6.43
CA ARG A 286 -9.28 21.52 -7.72
C ARG A 286 -9.77 20.33 -8.54
N THR A 287 -10.99 19.90 -8.27
CA THR A 287 -11.57 18.71 -8.90
C THR A 287 -12.59 19.03 -10.00
N VAL A 288 -12.77 18.09 -10.91
CA VAL A 288 -13.88 18.05 -11.87
C VAL A 288 -15.09 17.39 -11.18
N LYS A 289 -15.96 18.21 -10.56
CA LYS A 289 -17.07 17.79 -9.67
C LYS A 289 -18.29 17.16 -10.35
N LYS A 290 -18.09 16.34 -11.37
CA LYS A 290 -19.14 15.65 -12.14
C LYS A 290 -18.76 14.18 -12.31
N LYS A 291 -19.72 13.31 -12.62
CA LYS A 291 -19.44 11.87 -12.79
C LYS A 291 -18.36 11.56 -13.84
N SER A 292 -18.29 12.35 -14.92
CA SER A 292 -17.23 12.24 -15.94
C SER A 292 -15.84 12.66 -15.46
N GLY A 293 -15.73 13.23 -14.26
CA GLY A 293 -14.47 13.52 -13.59
C GLY A 293 -14.20 12.60 -12.40
N ARG A 294 -14.97 11.53 -12.19
CA ARG A 294 -14.82 10.61 -11.05
C ARG A 294 -14.73 9.15 -11.49
N ALA A 295 -13.69 8.49 -11.00
CA ALA A 295 -13.47 7.06 -11.13
C ALA A 295 -13.33 6.43 -9.75
N ILE A 296 -13.75 5.17 -9.58
CA ILE A 296 -13.55 4.40 -8.36
C ILE A 296 -13.06 3.01 -8.70
N CYS A 297 -12.05 2.53 -8.01
CA CYS A 297 -11.61 1.14 -8.10
C CYS A 297 -11.01 0.64 -6.79
N GLY A 298 -10.88 -0.67 -6.67
CA GLY A 298 -10.28 -1.27 -5.49
C GLY A 298 -10.08 -2.77 -5.61
N LEU A 299 -9.24 -3.29 -4.72
CA LEU A 299 -8.85 -4.70 -4.68
C LEU A 299 -9.54 -5.45 -3.54
N SER A 300 -9.95 -6.71 -3.77
CA SER A 300 -10.48 -7.59 -2.72
C SER A 300 -11.65 -6.97 -1.96
N MET A 301 -11.53 -6.76 -0.64
CA MET A 301 -12.45 -5.96 0.17
C MET A 301 -12.76 -4.59 -0.47
N GLY A 302 -11.74 -3.86 -0.93
CA GLY A 302 -11.89 -2.59 -1.66
C GLY A 302 -12.59 -2.74 -3.01
N GLY A 303 -12.50 -3.90 -3.66
CA GLY A 303 -13.28 -4.22 -4.86
C GLY A 303 -14.75 -4.44 -4.53
N GLY A 304 -15.04 -5.09 -3.41
CA GLY A 304 -16.40 -5.20 -2.85
C GLY A 304 -16.97 -3.83 -2.44
N HIS A 305 -16.17 -2.98 -1.79
CA HIS A 305 -16.55 -1.59 -1.51
C HIS A 305 -16.81 -0.82 -2.80
N THR A 306 -15.95 -0.97 -3.82
CA THR A 306 -16.14 -0.33 -5.13
C THR A 306 -17.49 -0.71 -5.73
N PHE A 307 -17.81 -2.00 -5.77
CA PHE A 307 -19.10 -2.51 -6.26
C PHE A 307 -20.29 -1.91 -5.51
N ASN A 308 -20.22 -1.88 -4.17
CA ASN A 308 -21.32 -1.37 -3.34
C ASN A 308 -21.44 0.17 -3.40
N ILE A 309 -20.33 0.90 -3.39
CA ILE A 309 -20.31 2.36 -3.48
C ILE A 309 -20.83 2.80 -4.86
N SER A 310 -20.39 2.17 -5.96
CA SER A 310 -20.80 2.59 -7.29
C SER A 310 -22.31 2.42 -7.52
N ARG A 311 -22.90 1.32 -7.01
CA ARG A 311 -24.35 1.08 -7.11
C ARG A 311 -25.17 1.90 -6.11
N MET A 312 -24.62 2.20 -4.93
CA MET A 312 -25.27 3.01 -3.89
C MET A 312 -25.32 4.49 -4.25
N TYR A 313 -24.31 4.99 -4.96
CA TYR A 313 -24.26 6.36 -5.45
C TYR A 313 -24.40 6.37 -6.97
N GLU A 314 -25.55 5.87 -7.46
CA GLU A 314 -25.77 5.41 -8.83
C GLU A 314 -25.52 6.43 -9.97
N ASN A 315 -25.29 7.71 -9.67
CA ASN A 315 -25.00 8.76 -10.65
C ASN A 315 -23.68 9.51 -10.38
N THR A 316 -22.74 8.89 -9.67
CA THR A 316 -21.53 9.57 -9.16
C THR A 316 -20.26 9.25 -9.93
N PHE A 317 -20.13 8.06 -10.53
CA PHE A 317 -18.90 7.59 -11.18
C PHE A 317 -19.19 7.15 -12.62
N ASP A 318 -18.42 7.67 -13.57
CA ASP A 318 -18.45 7.16 -14.95
C ASP A 318 -17.50 5.97 -15.14
N TYR A 319 -16.53 5.76 -14.24
CA TYR A 319 -15.50 4.74 -14.37
C TYR A 319 -15.42 3.91 -13.10
N VAL A 320 -15.65 2.60 -13.21
CA VAL A 320 -15.69 1.66 -12.08
C VAL A 320 -14.77 0.48 -12.36
N GLY A 321 -13.85 0.18 -11.44
CA GLY A 321 -12.86 -0.91 -11.58
C GLY A 321 -12.88 -1.87 -10.40
N VAL A 322 -13.35 -3.10 -10.61
CA VAL A 322 -13.41 -4.13 -9.56
C VAL A 322 -12.25 -5.10 -9.73
N PHE A 323 -11.29 -5.08 -8.80
CA PHE A 323 -10.09 -5.93 -8.85
C PHE A 323 -10.18 -7.06 -7.82
N SER A 324 -9.96 -8.30 -8.23
CA SER A 324 -9.92 -9.49 -7.36
C SER A 324 -11.08 -9.58 -6.36
N ALA A 325 -12.29 -9.29 -6.81
CA ALA A 325 -13.48 -9.23 -5.97
C ALA A 325 -14.72 -9.69 -6.73
N GLY A 326 -15.87 -9.62 -6.09
CA GLY A 326 -17.14 -10.04 -6.68
C GLY A 326 -18.27 -9.09 -6.34
N GLY A 327 -19.45 -9.47 -6.83
CA GLY A 327 -20.73 -8.85 -6.52
C GLY A 327 -21.73 -9.95 -6.15
N ASN A 328 -22.97 -9.55 -5.89
CA ASN A 328 -24.05 -10.48 -5.63
C ASN A 328 -25.25 -10.20 -6.54
N GLN A 329 -26.15 -11.17 -6.62
CA GLN A 329 -27.38 -11.13 -7.43
C GLN A 329 -28.62 -10.94 -6.56
N SER A 330 -28.48 -10.34 -5.37
CA SER A 330 -29.67 -9.98 -4.57
C SER A 330 -30.55 -9.00 -5.35
N GLU A 331 -31.85 -9.02 -5.10
CA GLU A 331 -32.81 -8.12 -5.75
C GLU A 331 -32.40 -6.65 -5.57
N GLU A 332 -31.92 -6.27 -4.38
CA GLU A 332 -31.43 -4.92 -4.09
C GLU A 332 -30.19 -4.56 -4.93
N ALA A 333 -29.22 -5.47 -5.04
CA ALA A 333 -28.03 -5.25 -5.85
C ALA A 333 -28.38 -5.12 -7.34
N MET A 334 -29.26 -5.98 -7.86
CA MET A 334 -29.69 -5.92 -9.25
C MET A 334 -30.48 -4.63 -9.54
N ALA A 335 -31.37 -4.21 -8.64
CA ALA A 335 -32.14 -2.98 -8.80
C ALA A 335 -31.24 -1.72 -8.79
N SER A 336 -30.26 -1.66 -7.88
CA SER A 336 -29.32 -0.52 -7.80
C SER A 336 -28.31 -0.49 -8.95
N LEU A 337 -27.80 -1.65 -9.41
CA LEU A 337 -27.00 -1.74 -10.63
C LEU A 337 -27.79 -1.29 -11.86
N LYS A 338 -29.08 -1.67 -11.95
CA LYS A 338 -29.96 -1.20 -13.03
C LYS A 338 -30.09 0.32 -13.00
N LYS A 339 -30.30 0.94 -11.84
CA LYS A 339 -30.31 2.42 -11.72
C LYS A 339 -29.00 3.04 -12.18
N MET A 340 -27.86 2.45 -11.81
CA MET A 340 -26.55 2.91 -12.29
C MET A 340 -26.42 2.79 -13.81
N LYS A 341 -26.89 1.68 -14.41
CA LYS A 341 -26.97 1.52 -15.87
C LYS A 341 -27.82 2.61 -16.51
N ASP A 342 -29.03 2.83 -15.98
CA ASP A 342 -30.00 3.79 -16.53
C ASP A 342 -29.47 5.23 -16.46
N ASN A 343 -28.71 5.58 -15.41
CA ASN A 343 -28.01 6.87 -15.33
C ASN A 343 -26.84 6.98 -16.33
N GLY A 344 -26.32 5.84 -16.81
CA GLY A 344 -25.20 5.74 -17.73
C GLY A 344 -23.84 5.83 -17.04
N TYR A 345 -22.90 5.03 -17.53
CA TYR A 345 -21.49 5.03 -17.15
C TYR A 345 -20.61 4.89 -18.41
N LYS A 346 -19.30 5.08 -18.29
CA LYS A 346 -18.34 5.01 -19.40
C LYS A 346 -17.55 3.71 -19.42
N VAL A 347 -16.99 3.31 -18.27
CA VAL A 347 -16.17 2.09 -18.16
C VAL A 347 -16.57 1.33 -16.92
N TYR A 348 -16.87 0.04 -17.09
CA TYR A 348 -16.89 -0.93 -16.01
C TYR A 348 -15.77 -1.93 -16.31
N TYR A 349 -14.79 -2.05 -15.43
CA TYR A 349 -13.61 -2.89 -15.60
C TYR A 349 -13.56 -3.94 -14.50
N LEU A 350 -13.22 -5.17 -14.89
CA LEU A 350 -13.08 -6.32 -14.01
C LEU A 350 -11.67 -6.92 -14.21
N GLY A 351 -10.90 -7.06 -13.12
CA GLY A 351 -9.58 -7.70 -13.14
C GLY A 351 -9.52 -8.84 -12.13
N ILE A 352 -9.08 -10.03 -12.51
CA ILE A 352 -9.02 -11.21 -11.62
C ILE A 352 -7.88 -12.15 -12.03
N GLY A 353 -7.18 -12.75 -11.06
CA GLY A 353 -6.21 -13.82 -11.34
C GLY A 353 -6.92 -15.16 -11.53
N SER A 354 -6.42 -16.03 -12.40
CA SER A 354 -7.00 -17.34 -12.70
C SER A 354 -7.10 -18.26 -11.48
N ASP A 355 -6.16 -18.13 -10.54
CA ASP A 355 -6.07 -18.93 -9.32
C ASP A 355 -6.59 -18.18 -8.08
N ASP A 356 -7.26 -17.04 -8.27
CA ASP A 356 -7.75 -16.19 -7.19
C ASP A 356 -8.98 -16.82 -6.53
N PHE A 357 -9.00 -16.89 -5.19
CA PHE A 357 -10.15 -17.43 -4.45
C PHE A 357 -11.44 -16.63 -4.69
N ALA A 358 -11.33 -15.36 -5.12
CA ALA A 358 -12.47 -14.51 -5.43
C ALA A 358 -13.08 -14.80 -6.82
N PHE A 359 -12.51 -15.72 -7.60
CA PHE A 359 -12.92 -15.99 -8.98
C PHE A 359 -14.42 -16.29 -9.12
N THR A 360 -14.98 -17.14 -8.26
CA THR A 360 -16.43 -17.44 -8.25
C THR A 360 -17.29 -16.20 -7.97
N GLY A 361 -16.82 -15.32 -7.08
CA GLY A 361 -17.48 -14.03 -6.81
C GLY A 361 -17.43 -13.10 -8.03
N MET A 362 -16.31 -13.08 -8.74
CA MET A 362 -16.16 -12.32 -9.99
C MET A 362 -17.09 -12.84 -11.08
N GLN A 363 -17.20 -14.16 -11.27
CA GLN A 363 -18.16 -14.74 -12.23
C GLN A 363 -19.60 -14.40 -11.86
N SER A 364 -19.93 -14.33 -10.57
CA SER A 364 -21.26 -13.91 -10.11
C SER A 364 -21.56 -12.45 -10.49
N LEU A 365 -20.57 -11.54 -10.38
CA LEU A 365 -20.70 -10.16 -10.84
C LEU A 365 -20.85 -10.07 -12.35
N LYS A 366 -20.03 -10.79 -13.12
CA LYS A 366 -20.14 -10.85 -14.58
C LYS A 366 -21.55 -11.23 -15.00
N LYS A 367 -22.10 -12.29 -14.41
CA LYS A 367 -23.49 -12.72 -14.66
C LYS A 367 -24.52 -11.64 -14.32
N SER A 368 -24.34 -10.87 -13.24
CA SER A 368 -25.21 -9.72 -12.94
C SER A 368 -25.16 -8.65 -14.05
N LEU A 369 -23.95 -8.30 -14.50
CA LEU A 369 -23.76 -7.30 -15.55
C LEU A 369 -24.30 -7.79 -16.90
N ASP A 370 -24.07 -9.06 -17.25
CA ASP A 370 -24.59 -9.70 -18.46
C ASP A 370 -26.13 -9.70 -18.47
N THR A 371 -26.75 -10.08 -17.34
CA THR A 371 -28.21 -10.10 -17.18
C THR A 371 -28.83 -8.70 -17.34
N LEU A 372 -28.12 -7.67 -16.88
CA LEU A 372 -28.53 -6.28 -17.04
C LEU A 372 -28.06 -5.67 -18.36
N GLU A 373 -27.40 -6.41 -19.25
CA GLU A 373 -26.79 -5.90 -20.49
C GLU A 373 -25.90 -4.66 -20.25
N MET A 374 -25.09 -4.72 -19.19
CA MET A 374 -24.12 -3.69 -18.83
C MET A 374 -22.76 -4.06 -19.46
N PRO A 375 -22.28 -3.36 -20.51
CA PRO A 375 -20.98 -3.65 -21.09
C PRO A 375 -19.84 -3.43 -20.08
N TYR A 376 -18.89 -4.36 -20.05
CA TYR A 376 -17.68 -4.27 -19.23
C TYR A 376 -16.42 -4.71 -19.99
N LYS A 377 -15.26 -4.30 -19.47
CA LYS A 377 -13.94 -4.81 -19.83
C LYS A 377 -13.52 -5.85 -18.80
N TYR A 378 -12.91 -6.94 -19.25
CA TYR A 378 -12.47 -8.04 -18.41
C TYR A 378 -11.02 -8.38 -18.74
N THR A 379 -10.18 -8.38 -17.72
CA THR A 379 -8.80 -8.86 -17.77
C THR A 379 -8.67 -10.02 -16.80
N GLU A 380 -8.16 -11.14 -17.31
CA GLU A 380 -7.77 -12.30 -16.50
C GLU A 380 -6.26 -12.48 -16.61
N THR A 381 -5.56 -12.47 -15.48
CA THR A 381 -4.12 -12.75 -15.42
C THR A 381 -3.86 -14.12 -14.80
N SER A 382 -2.62 -14.61 -14.90
CA SER A 382 -2.19 -15.79 -14.15
C SER A 382 -2.04 -15.50 -12.65
N GLU A 383 -1.78 -16.56 -11.88
CA GLU A 383 -1.61 -16.50 -10.42
C GLU A 383 -2.92 -16.07 -9.72
N GLY A 384 -2.83 -15.61 -8.47
CA GLY A 384 -4.00 -15.43 -7.62
C GLY A 384 -4.17 -14.03 -7.05
N HIS A 385 -4.44 -14.00 -5.75
CA HIS A 385 -4.86 -12.83 -4.98
C HIS A 385 -3.68 -12.01 -4.47
N ILE A 386 -2.92 -11.40 -5.40
CA ILE A 386 -1.58 -10.86 -5.12
C ILE A 386 -1.39 -9.43 -5.64
N TRP A 387 -0.44 -8.70 -5.05
CA TRP A 387 -0.15 -7.31 -5.41
C TRP A 387 0.37 -7.14 -6.84
N LYS A 388 1.06 -8.15 -7.39
CA LYS A 388 1.50 -8.18 -8.80
C LYS A 388 0.32 -7.92 -9.74
N ASN A 389 -0.79 -8.64 -9.54
CA ASN A 389 -2.00 -8.51 -10.34
C ASN A 389 -2.65 -7.13 -10.15
N TRP A 390 -2.71 -6.61 -8.92
CA TRP A 390 -3.35 -5.31 -8.67
C TRP A 390 -2.57 -4.12 -9.24
N ARG A 391 -1.23 -4.20 -9.32
CA ARG A 391 -0.41 -3.22 -10.05
C ARG A 391 -0.73 -3.20 -11.55
N ILE A 392 -0.85 -4.39 -12.16
CA ILE A 392 -1.25 -4.54 -13.57
C ILE A 392 -2.63 -3.91 -13.80
N TYR A 393 -3.62 -4.23 -12.96
CA TYR A 393 -4.97 -3.71 -13.14
C TYR A 393 -5.06 -2.19 -12.95
N LEU A 394 -4.31 -1.61 -12.00
CA LEU A 394 -4.23 -0.16 -11.86
C LEU A 394 -3.63 0.49 -13.12
N ALA A 395 -2.54 -0.07 -13.64
CA ALA A 395 -1.90 0.43 -14.86
C ALA A 395 -2.82 0.33 -16.09
N GLU A 396 -3.56 -0.77 -16.25
CA GLU A 396 -4.51 -0.94 -17.35
C GLU A 396 -5.73 -0.02 -17.21
N PHE A 397 -6.38 -0.04 -16.04
CA PHE A 397 -7.61 0.71 -15.79
C PHE A 397 -7.40 2.22 -15.90
N SER A 398 -6.30 2.74 -15.32
CA SER A 398 -5.99 4.18 -15.36
C SER A 398 -5.88 4.75 -16.78
N GLN A 399 -5.42 3.94 -17.74
CA GLN A 399 -5.35 4.32 -19.15
C GLN A 399 -6.71 4.42 -19.84
N MET A 400 -7.78 3.90 -19.23
CA MET A 400 -9.15 4.00 -19.74
C MET A 400 -9.89 5.23 -19.18
N LEU A 401 -9.33 5.92 -18.20
CA LEU A 401 -10.03 6.96 -17.45
C LEU A 401 -10.07 8.31 -18.17
N PHE A 402 -11.22 8.99 -18.02
CA PHE A 402 -11.44 10.38 -18.38
C PHE A 402 -11.17 10.70 -19.87
N LYS A 403 -11.33 9.70 -20.73
CA LYS A 403 -11.27 9.80 -22.19
C LYS A 403 -12.65 9.94 -22.80
#